data_AF-A0A6M0FKC9-F1
#
_entry.id   AF-A0A6M0FKC9-F1
#
_cell.length_a   1.000
_cell.length_b   1.000
_cell.length_c   1.000
_cell.angle_alpha   90.00
_cell.angle_beta   90.00
_cell.angle_gamma   90.00
#
_symmetry.space_group_name_H-M   'P 1'
#
loop_
_entity.id
_entity.type
_entity.pdbx_description
1 polymer ?
#
loop_
_entity_poly.entity_id
_entity_poly.type
_entity_poly.pdbx_seq_one_letter_code
_entity_poly.pdbx_strand_id
1 'polypeptide(L)'
;MNGESALQLLLIDNDPIFRMGLKFACEQFSDIEIVGEAEVGAEAIKIIQNLIKQEKNFLIILDIETQNSSTQTTQDIKTSGIDFCKELKTSYPQLLILLLTSLQDTALLALMQELGVSGYCPKGISISKLETIIRQVANGQSYWVNSSLREDVPENYGKVTTSDLKVQTANFFKTLRYNVCNSGLKQIDLSLAEITSQLDESVKKLDRNNLTSVLNVAINSGQRRELLTARWIVNQLLPRSFNLPKQPEKYVNRDSFFDSKLQYLTGLNFNKKSNPVNTNEQIVATKKSEVISQTPTEEINVQTAIFEATISKLNSNLINLSKLPMEIDILRGAKKQELIYIALCKFEDILDELRITPILLEEIPEKRNEIISNLWEVTTQVFFSKYYQVEISSRTMTLGYFAEKIRLEVMPVLLNDVENVHEFILNKIPLVEELIEYLLFQVPLVVDNKSCAVGTPEAMQLSEGLLQNLLISIANAVMYPLLNNFADVEEIKQDFYSLQLLSTRDIEKFRNSLSWRYRIEQYVGEPKAIFESNFSLFVLNETGIKKMAIYSPRRHELAKLSGIPLTVTLLLETRDAIAPGVRATVSFIGSGIVYLLTQVVGRGIGLIGRGIFQGLGNSFQDAKFSRNNNRAETKRNN
;
A
#
# COMPACT_ATOMS: atom_id res chain seq x y z
N MET A 1 35.35 44.76 12.61
CA MET A 1 34.83 43.40 12.87
C MET A 1 34.05 43.47 14.16
N ASN A 2 32.76 43.77 14.08
CA ASN A 2 31.89 43.73 15.26
C ASN A 2 31.64 42.24 15.54
N GLY A 3 32.06 41.77 16.71
CA GLY A 3 31.87 40.38 17.13
C GLY A 3 30.40 40.14 17.47
N GLU A 4 29.63 39.63 16.53
CA GLU A 4 28.36 38.99 16.85
C GLU A 4 28.69 37.66 17.53
N SER A 5 28.32 37.54 18.80
CA SER A 5 28.49 36.33 19.58
C SER A 5 27.74 35.17 18.91
N ALA A 6 28.44 34.06 18.66
CA ALA A 6 27.84 32.87 18.06
C ALA A 6 26.61 32.41 18.86
N LEU A 7 25.53 32.10 18.14
CA LEU A 7 24.29 31.60 18.69
C LEU A 7 24.48 30.16 19.18
N GLN A 8 24.29 29.94 20.47
CA GLN A 8 24.51 28.64 21.08
C GLN A 8 23.23 27.79 21.04
N LEU A 9 23.34 26.58 20.50
CA LEU A 9 22.23 25.62 20.40
C LEU A 9 22.48 24.37 21.23
N LEU A 10 21.44 23.92 21.93
CA LEU A 10 21.39 22.62 22.59
C LEU A 10 20.36 21.74 21.87
N LEU A 11 20.79 20.58 21.36
CA LEU A 11 19.92 19.66 20.65
C LEU A 11 19.43 18.55 21.59
N ILE A 12 18.11 18.43 21.76
CA ILE A 12 17.49 17.38 22.59
C ILE A 12 16.50 16.59 21.72
N ASP A 13 16.88 15.37 21.37
CA ASP A 13 16.09 14.43 20.57
C ASP A 13 16.54 13.02 20.94
N ASN A 14 15.67 12.01 20.84
CA ASN A 14 16.05 10.62 21.09
C ASN A 14 16.61 9.92 19.84
N ASP A 15 16.43 10.48 18.65
CA ASP A 15 16.98 9.95 17.40
C ASP A 15 18.43 10.46 17.18
N PRO A 16 19.46 9.61 17.36
CA PRO A 16 20.85 10.01 17.19
C PRO A 16 21.20 10.40 15.74
N ILE A 17 20.49 9.84 14.74
CA ILE A 17 20.70 10.17 13.33
C ILE A 17 20.17 11.57 13.06
N PHE A 18 19.01 11.92 13.61
CA PHE A 18 18.45 13.26 13.49
C PHE A 18 19.32 14.31 14.18
N ARG A 19 19.82 14.03 15.39
CA ARG A 19 20.78 14.91 16.10
C ARG A 19 22.03 15.15 15.26
N MET A 20 22.62 14.09 14.71
CA MET A 20 23.81 14.18 13.85
C MET A 20 23.54 14.98 12.56
N GLY A 21 22.40 14.75 11.92
CA GLY A 21 22.00 15.46 10.70
C GLY A 21 21.74 16.95 10.94
N LEU A 22 21.05 17.29 12.03
CA LEU A 22 20.79 18.68 12.40
C LEU A 22 22.07 19.41 12.81
N LYS A 23 22.96 18.74 13.55
CA LYS A 23 24.29 19.27 13.87
C LYS A 23 25.11 19.56 12.61
N PHE A 24 25.23 18.60 11.70
CA PHE A 24 25.94 18.79 10.43
C PHE A 24 25.33 19.91 9.57
N ALA A 25 24.01 20.06 9.59
CA ALA A 25 23.32 21.15 8.90
C ALA A 25 23.61 22.51 9.54
N CYS A 26 23.62 22.59 10.88
CA CYS A 26 23.90 23.81 11.63
C CYS A 26 25.38 24.23 11.55
N GLU A 27 26.32 23.27 11.47
CA GLU A 27 27.77 23.51 11.31
C GLU A 27 28.13 24.28 10.02
N GLN A 28 27.21 24.36 9.05
CA GLN A 28 27.39 25.15 7.83
C GLN A 28 27.21 26.66 8.06
N PHE A 29 26.66 27.07 9.20
CA PHE A 29 26.44 28.47 9.56
C PHE A 29 27.51 28.91 10.57
N SER A 30 28.37 29.83 10.16
CA SER A 30 29.54 30.26 10.94
C SER A 30 29.23 30.93 12.28
N ASP A 31 27.97 31.33 12.47
CA ASP A 31 27.47 32.05 13.64
C ASP A 31 26.54 31.20 14.50
N ILE A 32 26.39 29.90 14.22
CA ILE A 32 25.67 28.93 15.04
C ILE A 32 26.67 27.93 15.63
N GLU A 33 26.66 27.78 16.95
CA GLU A 33 27.52 26.85 17.69
C GLU A 33 26.66 25.82 18.43
N ILE A 34 26.89 24.53 18.18
CA ILE A 34 26.23 23.46 18.96
C ILE A 34 27.02 23.25 20.25
N VAL A 35 26.44 23.67 21.38
CA VAL A 35 27.08 23.60 22.71
C VAL A 35 26.81 22.31 23.47
N GLY A 36 25.90 21.49 22.96
CA GLY A 36 25.60 20.17 23.51
C GLY A 36 24.54 19.43 22.72
N GLU A 37 24.48 18.12 22.92
CA GLU A 37 23.45 17.22 22.43
C GLU A 37 23.11 16.22 23.54
N ALA A 38 21.84 15.88 23.69
CA ALA A 38 21.40 14.90 24.68
C ALA A 38 20.08 14.24 24.26
N GLU A 39 19.76 13.12 24.91
CA GLU A 39 18.42 12.53 24.87
C GLU A 39 17.54 13.18 25.94
N VAL A 40 16.21 13.01 25.80
CA VAL A 40 15.26 13.51 26.81
C VAL A 40 15.49 12.75 28.12
N GLY A 41 15.91 13.47 29.17
CA GLY A 41 16.14 12.89 30.50
C GLY A 41 17.10 13.69 31.38
N ALA A 42 17.59 13.04 32.44
CA ALA A 42 18.41 13.68 33.48
C ALA A 42 19.74 14.25 32.97
N GLU A 43 20.32 13.68 31.91
CA GLU A 43 21.55 14.19 31.29
C GLU A 43 21.33 15.56 30.64
N ALA A 44 20.24 15.74 29.90
CA ALA A 44 19.89 17.03 29.31
C ALA A 44 19.70 18.13 30.39
N ILE A 45 19.08 17.80 31.52
CA ILE A 45 18.92 18.74 32.66
C ILE A 45 20.29 19.18 33.21
N LYS A 46 21.24 18.25 33.37
CA LYS A 46 22.60 18.57 33.85
C LYS A 46 23.31 19.53 32.89
N ILE A 47 23.18 19.34 31.58
CA ILE A 47 23.77 20.23 30.57
C ILE A 47 23.14 21.63 30.66
N ILE A 48 21.81 21.71 30.72
CA ILE A 48 21.06 22.97 30.86
C ILE A 48 21.52 23.74 32.12
N GLN A 49 21.60 23.07 33.27
CA GLN A 49 22.05 23.68 34.52
C GLN A 49 23.48 24.23 34.44
N ASN A 50 24.38 23.52 33.76
CA ASN A 50 25.75 24.00 33.58
C ASN A 50 25.83 25.19 32.64
N LEU A 51 25.04 25.22 31.56
CA LEU A 51 24.99 26.36 30.63
C LEU A 51 24.41 27.61 31.30
N ILE A 52 23.36 27.46 32.12
CA ILE A 52 22.76 28.57 32.88
C ILE A 52 23.78 29.15 33.89
N LYS A 53 24.53 28.31 34.60
CA LYS A 53 25.59 28.77 35.54
C LYS A 53 26.71 29.57 34.87
N GLN A 54 26.94 29.32 33.58
CA GLN A 54 27.93 30.04 32.78
C GLN A 54 27.38 31.36 32.20
N GLU A 55 26.16 31.76 32.57
CA GLU A 55 25.45 32.95 32.06
C GLU A 55 25.40 33.02 30.51
N LYS A 56 25.36 31.84 29.87
CA LYS A 56 25.28 31.71 28.42
C LYS A 56 23.84 31.83 27.95
N ASN A 57 23.61 32.57 26.88
CA ASN A 57 22.32 32.59 26.18
C ASN A 57 22.30 31.48 25.13
N PHE A 58 21.44 30.48 25.29
CA PHE A 58 21.34 29.34 24.40
C PHE A 58 19.88 29.01 24.07
N LEU A 59 19.66 28.50 22.86
CA LEU A 59 18.36 28.03 22.38
C LEU A 59 18.32 26.50 22.41
N ILE A 60 17.27 25.95 22.99
CA ILE A 60 17.02 24.51 23.01
C ILE A 60 16.18 24.14 21.78
N ILE A 61 16.65 23.20 20.97
CA ILE A 61 15.84 22.52 19.97
C ILE A 61 15.39 21.19 20.55
N LEU A 62 14.08 21.02 20.76
CA LEU A 62 13.51 19.88 21.45
C LEU A 62 12.53 19.11 20.55
N ASP A 63 12.71 17.79 20.45
CA ASP A 63 11.65 16.88 20.01
C ASP A 63 10.86 16.35 21.22
N ILE A 64 9.53 16.36 21.10
CA ILE A 64 8.59 15.92 22.13
C ILE A 64 7.95 14.56 21.81
N GLU A 65 8.15 14.00 20.60
CA GLU A 65 7.70 12.66 20.21
C GLU A 65 8.62 11.54 20.73
N THR A 66 9.14 11.72 21.93
CA THR A 66 10.12 10.82 22.54
C THR A 66 9.42 9.86 23.49
N GLN A 67 9.09 8.65 23.02
CA GLN A 67 8.77 7.54 23.93
C GLN A 67 10.09 6.90 24.40
N ASN A 68 10.51 7.22 25.63
CA ASN A 68 11.58 6.48 26.31
C ASN A 68 11.05 5.10 26.72
N SER A 69 11.02 4.16 25.77
CA SER A 69 10.76 2.74 26.02
C SER A 69 12.09 1.99 26.15
N SER A 70 12.92 2.39 27.11
CA SER A 70 14.03 1.59 27.60
C SER A 70 13.61 0.88 28.88
N THR A 71 13.24 -0.38 28.76
CA THR A 71 13.16 -1.31 29.90
C THR A 71 14.57 -1.77 30.25
N GLN A 72 15.12 -1.31 31.37
CA GLN A 72 15.52 -2.17 32.50
C GLN A 72 16.25 -1.36 33.59
N THR A 73 16.06 -1.84 34.82
CA THR A 73 16.72 -1.52 36.10
C THR A 73 16.34 -0.24 36.85
N THR A 74 15.63 -0.48 37.96
CA THR A 74 15.62 0.27 39.24
C THR A 74 15.42 1.79 39.20
N GLN A 75 14.17 2.20 39.50
CA GLN A 75 13.82 3.53 40.01
C GLN A 75 14.41 4.71 39.23
N ASP A 76 14.01 4.87 37.98
CA ASP A 76 14.08 6.17 37.32
C ASP A 76 12.77 6.43 36.57
N ILE A 77 12.24 7.63 36.79
CA ILE A 77 10.93 8.09 36.34
C ILE A 77 10.92 8.15 34.81
N LYS A 78 9.99 7.40 34.18
CA LYS A 78 9.72 7.54 32.74
C LYS A 78 9.22 8.96 32.48
N THR A 79 10.06 9.79 31.87
CA THR A 79 9.69 11.17 31.54
C THR A 79 9.38 11.24 30.04
N SER A 80 8.12 11.54 29.71
CA SER A 80 7.69 11.85 28.34
C SER A 80 8.32 13.17 27.87
N GLY A 81 8.60 13.35 26.58
CA GLY A 81 9.12 14.62 26.03
C GLY A 81 8.19 15.81 26.31
N ILE A 82 6.89 15.56 26.40
CA ILE A 82 5.88 16.55 26.81
C ILE A 82 6.04 16.95 28.29
N ASP A 83 6.21 15.98 29.17
CA ASP A 83 6.36 16.21 30.61
C ASP A 83 7.70 16.88 30.92
N PHE A 84 8.73 16.49 30.18
CA PHE A 84 10.04 17.13 30.20
C PHE A 84 9.98 18.61 29.79
N CYS A 85 9.26 18.94 28.72
CA CYS A 85 9.08 20.33 28.29
C CYS A 85 8.33 21.16 29.35
N LYS A 86 7.30 20.59 29.99
CA LYS A 86 6.57 21.23 31.09
C LYS A 86 7.47 21.49 32.31
N GLU A 87 8.28 20.50 32.68
CA GLU A 87 9.22 20.60 33.80
C GLU A 87 10.25 21.71 33.57
N LEU A 88 10.82 21.78 32.36
CA LEU A 88 11.77 22.81 31.97
C LEU A 88 11.17 24.21 32.03
N LYS A 89 9.96 24.41 31.49
CA LYS A 89 9.31 25.73 31.51
C LYS A 89 8.84 26.15 32.90
N THR A 90 8.48 25.21 33.75
CA THR A 90 8.12 25.50 35.14
C THR A 90 9.35 25.90 35.95
N SER A 91 10.46 25.17 35.80
CA SER A 91 11.69 25.39 36.57
C SER A 91 12.53 26.56 36.04
N TYR A 92 12.47 26.82 34.74
CA TYR A 92 13.23 27.87 34.05
C TYR A 92 12.35 28.60 33.02
N PRO A 93 11.44 29.49 33.48
CA PRO A 93 10.46 30.15 32.61
C PRO A 93 11.06 30.98 31.46
N GLN A 94 12.30 31.44 31.61
CA GLN A 94 13.00 32.27 30.64
C GLN A 94 13.77 31.48 29.57
N LEU A 95 13.84 30.14 29.65
CA LEU A 95 14.55 29.33 28.65
C LEU A 95 13.91 29.46 27.28
N LEU A 96 14.71 29.69 26.24
CA LEU A 96 14.24 29.67 24.87
C LEU A 96 14.15 28.22 24.38
N ILE A 97 12.95 27.79 23.99
CA ILE A 97 12.68 26.43 23.49
C ILE A 97 11.98 26.52 22.15
N LEU A 98 12.61 25.95 21.12
CA LEU A 98 12.04 25.72 19.80
C LEU A 98 11.71 24.24 19.65
N LEU A 99 10.43 23.92 19.50
CA LEU A 99 9.99 22.56 19.22
C LEU A 99 10.29 22.21 17.76
N LEU A 100 10.94 21.08 17.52
CA LEU A 100 11.17 20.52 16.19
C LEU A 100 10.69 19.07 16.17
N THR A 101 9.39 18.88 15.93
CA THR A 101 8.72 17.58 16.08
C THR A 101 7.89 17.22 14.86
N SER A 102 7.65 15.93 14.61
CA SER A 102 6.73 15.48 13.54
C SER A 102 5.25 15.64 13.94
N LEU A 103 5.00 15.87 15.23
CA LEU A 103 3.66 16.03 15.78
C LEU A 103 2.99 17.30 15.23
N GLN A 104 1.75 17.16 14.78
CA GLN A 104 0.94 18.25 14.23
C GLN A 104 -0.41 18.43 14.96
N ASP A 105 -0.55 17.85 16.15
CA ASP A 105 -1.74 18.04 16.98
C ASP A 105 -1.82 19.50 17.48
N THR A 106 -2.80 20.23 16.93
CA THR A 106 -3.01 21.65 17.22
C THR A 106 -3.39 21.92 18.67
N ALA A 107 -4.08 20.99 19.36
CA ALA A 107 -4.48 21.17 20.75
C ALA A 107 -3.27 21.08 21.68
N LEU A 108 -2.36 20.14 21.39
CA LEU A 108 -1.11 19.98 22.12
C LEU A 108 -0.18 21.16 21.89
N LEU A 109 -0.02 21.62 20.64
CA LEU A 109 0.82 22.77 20.30
C LEU A 109 0.30 24.07 20.93
N ALA A 110 -1.03 24.27 21.00
CA ALA A 110 -1.63 25.39 21.71
C ALA A 110 -1.28 25.35 23.22
N LEU A 111 -1.36 24.16 23.85
CA LEU A 111 -0.97 23.99 25.24
C LEU A 111 0.53 24.27 25.46
N MET A 112 1.41 23.86 24.53
CA MET A 112 2.83 24.20 24.60
C MET A 112 3.09 25.70 24.43
N GLN A 113 2.32 26.36 23.57
CA GLN A 113 2.39 27.80 23.38
C GLN A 113 1.96 28.55 24.65
N GLU A 114 0.89 28.12 25.32
CA GLU A 114 0.43 28.67 26.60
C GLU A 114 1.45 28.45 27.73
N LEU A 115 2.19 27.35 27.72
CA LEU A 115 3.31 27.08 28.64
C LEU A 115 4.55 27.96 28.36
N GLY A 116 4.49 28.84 27.38
CA GLY A 116 5.55 29.81 27.09
C GLY A 116 6.67 29.27 26.20
N VAL A 117 6.46 28.18 25.46
CA VAL A 117 7.40 27.71 24.43
C VAL A 117 7.62 28.80 23.37
N SER A 118 8.86 28.96 22.92
CA SER A 118 9.28 30.09 22.10
C SER A 118 8.95 29.90 20.63
N GLY A 119 8.84 28.65 20.16
CA GLY A 119 8.35 28.37 18.82
C GLY A 119 8.15 26.89 18.51
N TYR A 120 7.61 26.62 17.32
CA TYR A 120 7.39 25.29 16.77
C TYR A 120 7.71 25.22 15.28
N CYS A 121 8.37 24.14 14.88
CA CYS A 121 8.65 23.74 13.51
C CYS A 121 8.32 22.27 13.30
N PRO A 122 7.70 21.88 12.16
CA PRO A 122 7.59 20.48 11.79
C PRO A 122 8.95 19.92 11.36
N LYS A 123 9.25 18.67 11.73
CA LYS A 123 10.38 17.90 11.16
C LYS A 123 10.22 17.82 9.63
N GLY A 124 11.31 18.07 8.90
CA GLY A 124 11.30 18.14 7.43
C GLY A 124 11.21 19.55 6.83
N ILE A 125 11.22 20.60 7.66
CA ILE A 125 11.46 21.98 7.20
C ILE A 125 12.85 22.10 6.53
N SER A 126 12.96 22.89 5.47
CA SER A 126 14.25 23.12 4.80
C SER A 126 15.24 23.80 5.75
N ILE A 127 16.51 23.36 5.72
CA ILE A 127 17.59 23.86 6.59
C ILE A 127 17.71 25.38 6.56
N SER A 128 17.65 26.01 5.37
CA SER A 128 17.70 27.47 5.23
C SER A 128 16.55 28.22 5.92
N LYS A 129 15.36 27.60 5.99
CA LYS A 129 14.22 28.17 6.69
C LYS A 129 14.34 27.93 8.20
N LEU A 130 14.80 26.75 8.61
CA LEU A 130 15.07 26.44 10.01
C LEU A 130 16.11 27.39 10.61
N GLU A 131 17.17 27.69 9.87
CA GLU A 131 18.18 28.69 10.24
C GLU A 131 17.54 30.07 10.52
N THR A 132 16.69 30.56 9.61
CA THR A 132 16.00 31.84 9.77
C THR A 132 15.16 31.86 11.05
N ILE A 133 14.49 30.75 11.34
CA ILE A 133 13.63 30.59 12.52
C ILE A 133 14.47 30.53 13.80
N ILE A 134 15.58 29.79 13.78
CA ILE A 134 16.53 29.72 14.88
C ILE A 134 17.01 31.13 15.26
N ARG A 135 17.39 31.94 14.26
CA ARG A 135 17.80 33.35 14.46
C ARG A 135 16.65 34.21 15.01
N GLN A 136 15.45 34.03 14.49
CA GLN A 136 14.25 34.73 14.95
C GLN A 136 13.98 34.45 16.44
N VAL A 137 13.97 33.18 16.82
CA VAL A 137 13.69 32.75 18.20
C VAL A 137 14.80 33.15 19.15
N ALA A 138 16.06 33.07 18.73
CA ALA A 138 17.20 33.54 19.49
C ALA A 138 17.14 35.04 19.85
N ASN A 139 16.56 35.86 18.96
CA ASN A 139 16.34 37.28 19.18
C ASN A 139 15.09 37.58 20.03
N GLY A 140 14.50 36.56 20.66
CA GLY A 140 13.35 36.70 21.56
C GLY A 140 12.00 36.83 20.84
N GLN A 141 11.95 36.62 19.51
CA GLN A 141 10.70 36.60 18.77
C GLN A 141 10.08 35.20 18.83
N SER A 142 8.75 35.10 18.83
CA SER A 142 8.11 33.79 18.71
C SER A 142 7.97 33.37 17.26
N TYR A 143 8.09 32.08 16.98
CA TYR A 143 7.82 31.52 15.66
C TYR A 143 6.95 30.27 15.78
N TRP A 144 5.69 30.41 15.37
CA TRP A 144 4.75 29.31 15.32
C TRP A 144 4.25 29.18 13.89
N VAL A 145 4.43 28.00 13.28
CA VAL A 145 3.88 27.71 11.95
C VAL A 145 2.35 27.69 12.07
N ASN A 146 1.72 28.85 11.86
CA ASN A 146 0.27 28.95 11.77
C ASN A 146 -0.19 28.34 10.43
N SER A 147 -1.18 27.45 10.49
CA SER A 147 -1.84 26.85 9.32
C SER A 147 -2.72 27.84 8.53
N SER A 148 -2.62 29.15 8.79
CA SER A 148 -3.35 30.21 8.10
C SER A 148 -2.60 31.54 8.15
N LEU A 149 -2.09 31.99 6.99
CA LEU A 149 -2.02 33.38 6.46
C LEU A 149 -0.88 33.52 5.42
N ARG A 150 -1.23 34.13 4.27
CA ARG A 150 -0.33 34.68 3.23
C ARG A 150 0.01 36.12 3.60
N GLU A 151 1.20 36.59 3.20
CA GLU A 151 1.52 37.82 2.41
C GLU A 151 3.06 37.98 2.40
N ASP A 152 3.73 38.46 1.34
CA ASP A 152 3.63 39.80 0.74
C ASP A 152 4.08 39.89 -0.75
N VAL A 153 3.72 41.04 -1.37
CA VAL A 153 4.25 41.75 -2.59
C VAL A 153 3.28 41.75 -3.80
N PRO A 154 3.00 42.91 -4.48
CA PRO A 154 1.90 43.82 -4.13
C PRO A 154 0.95 44.13 -5.34
N GLU A 155 -0.05 44.98 -5.05
CA GLU A 155 -1.06 45.63 -5.90
C GLU A 155 -0.68 45.89 -7.38
N ASN A 156 -1.61 45.66 -8.34
CA ASN A 156 -2.46 46.69 -8.97
C ASN A 156 -3.27 46.21 -10.22
N TYR A 157 -4.44 46.85 -10.46
CA TYR A 157 -5.41 46.78 -11.59
C TYR A 157 -6.16 45.44 -11.81
N GLY A 158 -7.47 45.34 -12.06
CA GLY A 158 -8.56 46.29 -12.32
C GLY A 158 -9.66 45.55 -13.13
N LYS A 159 -10.92 45.56 -12.63
CA LYS A 159 -12.24 45.15 -13.21
C LYS A 159 -12.33 44.55 -14.64
N VAL A 160 -13.14 43.50 -14.82
CA VAL A 160 -14.45 43.43 -15.55
C VAL A 160 -14.90 41.95 -15.73
N THR A 161 -16.21 41.79 -15.96
CA THR A 161 -17.21 40.71 -15.85
C THR A 161 -17.11 39.40 -16.67
N THR A 162 -17.77 38.36 -16.11
CA THR A 162 -18.54 37.23 -16.71
C THR A 162 -17.90 36.33 -17.78
N SER A 163 -17.75 35.03 -17.47
CA SER A 163 -18.31 33.88 -18.23
C SER A 163 -17.60 32.54 -17.93
N ASP A 164 -18.40 31.49 -17.81
CA ASP A 164 -18.14 30.10 -18.22
C ASP A 164 -17.17 29.16 -17.46
N LEU A 165 -17.80 28.14 -16.86
CA LEU A 165 -17.49 26.70 -17.00
C LEU A 165 -16.08 26.35 -17.49
N LYS A 166 -15.16 26.04 -16.57
CA LYS A 166 -14.06 25.06 -16.79
C LYS A 166 -13.20 24.81 -15.53
N VAL A 167 -12.98 23.51 -15.25
CA VAL A 167 -11.89 22.88 -14.48
C VAL A 167 -12.01 22.80 -12.94
N GLN A 168 -12.32 21.59 -12.45
CA GLN A 168 -12.17 21.13 -11.05
C GLN A 168 -11.43 19.77 -10.95
N THR A 169 -10.52 19.47 -11.87
CA THR A 169 -9.84 18.14 -11.94
C THR A 169 -8.35 18.17 -11.55
N ALA A 170 -7.78 19.35 -11.25
CA ALA A 170 -6.33 19.51 -11.13
C ALA A 170 -5.75 19.34 -9.70
N ASN A 171 -6.58 19.32 -8.65
CA ASN A 171 -6.09 19.33 -7.26
C ASN A 171 -5.94 17.93 -6.62
N PHE A 172 -6.56 16.88 -7.17
CA PHE A 172 -6.52 15.53 -6.58
C PHE A 172 -5.24 14.76 -6.92
N PHE A 173 -4.76 14.84 -8.17
CA PHE A 173 -3.57 14.11 -8.63
C PHE A 173 -2.24 14.69 -8.11
N LYS A 174 -2.24 15.92 -7.59
CA LYS A 174 -1.04 16.57 -7.03
C LYS A 174 -0.68 16.03 -5.65
N THR A 175 -1.68 15.80 -4.80
CA THR A 175 -1.51 15.34 -3.41
C THR A 175 -1.14 13.86 -3.34
N LEU A 176 -1.76 13.02 -4.19
CA LEU A 176 -1.46 11.59 -4.23
C LEU A 176 -0.07 11.28 -4.81
N ARG A 177 0.38 12.07 -5.79
CA ARG A 177 1.71 11.93 -6.40
C ARG A 177 2.85 12.36 -5.45
N TYR A 178 2.61 13.33 -4.57
CA TYR A 178 3.59 13.81 -3.59
C TYR A 178 3.96 12.77 -2.52
N ASN A 179 2.97 12.03 -2.00
CA ASN A 179 3.18 11.10 -0.88
C ASN A 179 3.77 9.75 -1.31
N VAL A 180 3.40 9.25 -2.50
CA VAL A 180 3.91 7.97 -3.02
C VAL A 180 5.35 8.09 -3.56
N CYS A 181 5.71 9.22 -4.16
CA CYS A 181 7.09 9.44 -4.61
C CYS A 181 8.07 9.71 -3.46
N ASN A 182 7.63 10.34 -2.37
CA ASN A 182 8.49 10.64 -1.21
C ASN A 182 8.85 9.38 -0.40
N SER A 183 7.96 8.38 -0.30
CA SER A 183 8.28 7.10 0.35
C SER A 183 9.24 6.26 -0.48
N GLY A 184 9.09 6.26 -1.81
CA GLY A 184 10.04 5.63 -2.73
C GLY A 184 11.42 6.29 -2.71
N LEU A 185 11.49 7.63 -2.62
CA LEU A 185 12.76 8.36 -2.47
C LEU A 185 13.46 8.04 -1.15
N LYS A 186 12.72 7.94 -0.03
CA LYS A 186 13.30 7.58 1.28
C LYS A 186 13.92 6.18 1.29
N GLN A 187 13.29 5.21 0.62
CA GLN A 187 13.86 3.86 0.45
C GLN A 187 15.09 3.85 -0.45
N ILE A 188 15.08 4.58 -1.57
CA ILE A 188 16.24 4.69 -2.46
C ILE A 188 17.43 5.37 -1.72
N ASP A 189 17.16 6.38 -0.89
CA ASP A 189 18.17 7.10 -0.13
C ASP A 189 18.80 6.25 1.00
N LEU A 190 18.00 5.42 1.68
CA LEU A 190 18.50 4.46 2.68
C LEU A 190 19.39 3.39 2.04
N SER A 191 18.97 2.76 0.93
CA SER A 191 19.79 1.78 0.21
C SER A 191 21.05 2.40 -0.41
N LEU A 192 21.00 3.67 -0.83
CA LEU A 192 22.18 4.40 -1.30
C LEU A 192 23.20 4.62 -0.20
N ALA A 193 22.76 4.99 1.00
CA ALA A 193 23.64 5.20 2.15
C ALA A 193 24.34 3.89 2.55
N GLU A 194 23.60 2.78 2.56
CA GLU A 194 24.13 1.45 2.89
C GLU A 194 25.18 0.96 1.87
N ILE A 195 24.86 0.98 0.57
CA ILE A 195 25.79 0.53 -0.49
C ILE A 195 27.02 1.44 -0.56
N THR A 196 26.87 2.75 -0.29
CA THR A 196 28.01 3.67 -0.25
C THR A 196 28.93 3.37 0.93
N SER A 197 28.38 3.08 2.11
CA SER A 197 29.16 2.67 3.29
C SER A 197 29.90 1.33 3.06
N GLN A 198 29.23 0.33 2.48
CA GLN A 198 29.84 -0.96 2.13
C GLN A 198 30.94 -0.83 1.07
N LEU A 199 30.78 0.09 0.11
CA LEU A 199 31.79 0.38 -0.90
C LEU A 199 33.01 1.07 -0.30
N ASP A 200 32.83 2.03 0.60
CA ASP A 200 33.93 2.72 1.29
C ASP A 200 34.74 1.77 2.17
N GLU A 201 34.09 0.80 2.84
CA GLU A 201 34.80 -0.26 3.57
C GLU A 201 35.53 -1.24 2.63
N SER A 202 34.90 -1.64 1.53
CA SER A 202 35.48 -2.57 0.54
C SER A 202 36.68 -1.97 -0.19
N VAL A 203 36.67 -0.66 -0.43
CA VAL A 203 37.79 0.10 -1.02
C VAL A 203 38.94 0.26 -0.02
N LYS A 204 38.65 0.45 1.28
CA LYS A 204 39.69 0.52 2.33
C LYS A 204 40.42 -0.81 2.56
N LYS A 205 39.75 -1.94 2.36
CA LYS A 205 40.31 -3.30 2.50
C LYS A 205 40.75 -3.92 1.17
N LEU A 206 40.88 -3.12 0.11
CA LEU A 206 41.13 -3.59 -1.25
C LEU A 206 42.57 -4.13 -1.42
N ASP A 207 42.68 -5.44 -1.63
CA ASP A 207 43.91 -6.08 -2.11
C ASP A 207 43.87 -6.20 -3.63
N ARG A 208 44.72 -5.41 -4.32
CA ARG A 208 44.77 -5.34 -5.79
C ARG A 208 45.19 -6.65 -6.46
N ASN A 209 45.76 -7.60 -5.72
CA ASN A 209 46.14 -8.90 -6.22
C ASN A 209 45.04 -9.96 -6.01
N ASN A 210 43.99 -9.64 -5.25
CA ASN A 210 42.87 -10.53 -4.98
C ASN A 210 41.64 -10.15 -5.83
N LEU A 211 41.41 -10.93 -6.89
CA LEU A 211 40.38 -10.72 -7.90
C LEU A 211 38.95 -10.61 -7.31
N THR A 212 38.68 -11.31 -6.19
CA THR A 212 37.37 -11.25 -5.51
C THR A 212 37.10 -9.91 -4.82
N SER A 213 38.14 -9.28 -4.25
CA SER A 213 38.01 -7.97 -3.61
C SER A 213 37.76 -6.86 -4.63
N VAL A 214 38.44 -6.93 -5.78
CA VAL A 214 38.26 -6.01 -6.91
C VAL A 214 36.88 -6.16 -7.53
N LEU A 215 36.38 -7.40 -7.68
CA LEU A 215 35.05 -7.67 -8.22
C LEU A 215 33.94 -7.15 -7.29
N ASN A 216 34.08 -7.30 -5.98
CA ASN A 216 33.12 -6.79 -5.00
C ASN A 216 33.03 -5.25 -5.03
N VAL A 217 34.17 -4.56 -5.13
CA VAL A 217 34.19 -3.10 -5.30
C VAL A 217 33.54 -2.69 -6.63
N ALA A 218 33.80 -3.41 -7.72
CA ALA A 218 33.19 -3.14 -9.02
C ALA A 218 31.67 -3.33 -9.01
N ILE A 219 31.17 -4.42 -8.40
CA ILE A 219 29.73 -4.73 -8.29
C ILE A 219 29.01 -3.68 -7.44
N ASN A 220 29.54 -3.35 -6.26
CA ASN A 220 28.95 -2.34 -5.37
C ASN A 220 28.96 -0.95 -6.03
N SER A 221 29.99 -0.65 -6.83
CA SER A 221 30.05 0.60 -7.60
C SER A 221 28.98 0.66 -8.69
N GLY A 222 28.60 -0.48 -9.26
CA GLY A 222 27.50 -0.62 -10.21
C GLY A 222 26.15 -0.35 -9.56
N GLN A 223 25.88 -1.01 -8.43
CA GLN A 223 24.62 -0.87 -7.68
C GLN A 223 24.39 0.56 -7.18
N ARG A 224 25.46 1.25 -6.73
CA ARG A 224 25.38 2.68 -6.35
C ARG A 224 24.95 3.58 -7.52
N ARG A 225 25.47 3.34 -8.74
CA ARG A 225 25.09 4.12 -9.93
C ARG A 225 23.62 3.90 -10.29
N GLU A 226 23.14 2.65 -10.21
CA GLU A 226 21.75 2.31 -10.51
C GLU A 226 20.76 3.01 -9.57
N LEU A 227 21.04 2.99 -8.25
CA LEU A 227 20.19 3.66 -7.26
C LEU A 227 20.22 5.19 -7.38
N LEU A 228 21.37 5.79 -7.70
CA LEU A 228 21.46 7.23 -7.97
C LEU A 228 20.61 7.63 -9.20
N THR A 229 20.59 6.77 -10.21
CA THR A 229 19.78 6.98 -11.42
C THR A 229 18.28 6.85 -11.11
N ALA A 230 17.90 5.86 -10.31
CA ALA A 230 16.51 5.68 -9.84
C ALA A 230 16.03 6.91 -9.03
N ARG A 231 16.85 7.40 -8.10
CA ARG A 231 16.58 8.62 -7.31
C ARG A 231 16.34 9.84 -8.20
N TRP A 232 17.18 10.03 -9.21
CA TRP A 232 17.08 11.14 -10.15
C TRP A 232 15.78 11.09 -10.97
N ILE A 233 15.39 9.90 -11.46
CA ILE A 233 14.14 9.72 -12.22
C ILE A 233 12.90 10.02 -11.37
N VAL A 234 12.86 9.55 -10.12
CA VAL A 234 11.71 9.78 -9.22
C VAL A 234 11.54 11.27 -8.89
N ASN A 235 12.64 11.99 -8.68
CA ASN A 235 12.62 13.44 -8.42
C ASN A 235 12.11 14.27 -9.60
N GLN A 236 12.31 13.82 -10.85
CA GLN A 236 11.78 14.52 -12.04
C GLN A 236 10.28 14.31 -12.24
N LEU A 237 9.67 13.41 -11.48
CA LEU A 237 8.27 13.03 -11.60
C LEU A 237 7.37 13.60 -10.48
N LEU A 238 7.63 14.77 -9.88
CA LEU A 238 6.74 15.38 -8.85
C LEU A 238 6.20 16.79 -9.25
N PRO A 239 4.88 17.11 -9.13
CA PRO A 239 4.34 18.44 -9.46
C PRO A 239 4.23 19.36 -8.22
N ARG A 240 4.70 20.62 -8.33
CA ARG A 240 4.66 21.66 -7.27
C ARG A 240 3.26 22.33 -7.16
N SER A 241 2.66 22.51 -5.95
CA SER A 241 1.80 23.65 -5.41
C SER A 241 0.34 23.46 -4.83
N PHE A 242 0.09 24.10 -3.63
CA PHE A 242 -1.02 25.01 -3.10
C PHE A 242 -2.31 24.56 -2.31
N ASN A 243 -2.71 25.37 -1.27
CA ASN A 243 -3.79 25.27 -0.22
C ASN A 243 -5.05 26.17 -0.42
N LEU A 244 -6.24 25.84 0.16
CA LEU A 244 -7.43 26.71 0.46
C LEU A 244 -8.50 25.98 1.38
N PRO A 245 -9.56 26.61 1.98
CA PRO A 245 -9.72 26.95 3.43
C PRO A 245 -10.99 26.41 4.17
N LYS A 246 -11.08 26.64 5.51
CA LYS A 246 -12.18 26.29 6.46
C LYS A 246 -13.27 27.38 6.63
N GLN A 247 -14.48 26.98 7.04
CA GLN A 247 -15.43 27.68 7.94
C GLN A 247 -16.52 26.70 8.48
N PRO A 248 -17.31 26.99 9.54
CA PRO A 248 -16.97 27.55 10.86
C PRO A 248 -17.63 26.79 12.04
N GLU A 249 -17.23 27.16 13.26
CA GLU A 249 -17.58 26.59 14.58
C GLU A 249 -18.99 26.92 15.12
N LYS A 250 -19.45 26.12 16.09
CA LYS A 250 -20.36 26.54 17.19
C LYS A 250 -19.84 25.99 18.53
N TYR A 251 -19.93 26.82 19.56
CA TYR A 251 -19.14 26.78 20.79
C TYR A 251 -20.06 27.01 22.01
N VAL A 252 -19.69 26.45 23.18
CA VAL A 252 -19.97 26.92 24.58
C VAL A 252 -21.36 26.54 25.17
N ASN A 253 -21.59 26.08 26.44
CA ASN A 253 -20.81 25.91 27.68
C ASN A 253 -21.41 24.88 28.68
N ARG A 254 -20.51 24.32 29.51
CA ARG A 254 -20.48 24.11 30.99
C ARG A 254 -21.78 24.04 31.84
N ASP A 255 -21.91 23.04 32.73
CA ASP A 255 -21.51 23.09 34.16
C ASP A 255 -21.77 21.78 34.97
N SER A 256 -20.80 21.46 35.85
CA SER A 256 -20.88 20.91 37.22
C SER A 256 -21.59 19.57 37.62
N PHE A 257 -20.75 18.65 38.14
CA PHE A 257 -20.78 17.99 39.48
C PHE A 257 -21.88 17.00 39.95
N PHE A 258 -21.39 15.93 40.64
CA PHE A 258 -22.04 14.98 41.58
C PHE A 258 -23.06 14.00 40.97
N ASP A 259 -23.31 12.77 41.44
CA ASP A 259 -22.66 11.78 42.31
C ASP A 259 -23.42 10.44 42.10
N SER A 260 -22.85 9.32 42.54
CA SER A 260 -23.53 8.09 43.04
C SER A 260 -24.76 7.45 42.34
N LYS A 261 -24.56 6.23 41.81
CA LYS A 261 -25.22 4.95 42.18
C LYS A 261 -26.68 4.94 42.73
N LEU A 262 -27.59 4.20 42.06
CA LEU A 262 -28.57 3.17 42.53
C LEU A 262 -29.77 3.10 41.54
N GLN A 263 -30.06 1.94 40.93
CA GLN A 263 -31.00 0.89 41.38
C GLN A 263 -32.52 1.23 41.38
N TYR A 264 -33.23 0.38 40.62
CA TYR A 264 -34.57 -0.19 40.82
C TYR A 264 -35.86 0.63 40.60
N LEU A 265 -36.75 -0.06 39.86
CA LEU A 265 -38.22 -0.06 39.91
C LEU A 265 -38.94 1.16 39.35
N THR A 266 -39.72 0.96 38.29
CA THR A 266 -41.19 0.85 38.37
C THR A 266 -41.79 0.72 36.97
N GLY A 267 -42.61 -0.31 36.77
CA GLY A 267 -43.67 -0.26 35.78
C GLY A 267 -44.84 0.57 36.30
N LEU A 268 -45.65 1.10 35.38
CA LEU A 268 -47.11 1.02 35.41
C LEU A 268 -47.69 1.71 34.16
N ASN A 269 -48.40 0.92 33.35
CA ASN A 269 -49.34 1.36 32.34
C ASN A 269 -50.59 1.97 33.00
N PHE A 270 -51.24 2.94 32.35
CA PHE A 270 -52.71 2.99 32.26
C PHE A 270 -53.22 3.80 31.05
N ASN A 271 -53.72 3.06 30.07
CA ASN A 271 -54.92 3.23 29.23
C ASN A 271 -55.53 4.63 28.94
N LYS A 272 -55.81 4.86 27.65
CA LYS A 272 -57.16 5.30 27.22
C LYS A 272 -57.52 4.75 25.82
N LYS A 273 -58.66 4.05 25.75
CA LYS A 273 -59.33 3.50 24.55
C LYS A 273 -60.12 4.57 23.78
N SER A 274 -60.21 4.47 22.44
CA SER A 274 -61.48 4.41 21.66
C SER A 274 -61.24 4.33 20.13
N ASN A 275 -62.00 3.44 19.49
CA ASN A 275 -62.09 3.03 18.06
C ASN A 275 -62.88 4.04 17.18
N PRO A 276 -63.31 3.73 15.93
CA PRO A 276 -62.63 3.18 14.72
C PRO A 276 -62.97 3.99 13.42
N VAL A 277 -62.19 3.87 12.33
CA VAL A 277 -62.72 4.02 10.95
C VAL A 277 -61.91 3.16 9.97
N ASN A 278 -62.59 2.26 9.27
CA ASN A 278 -62.12 1.49 8.11
C ASN A 278 -62.06 2.36 6.84
N THR A 279 -61.09 2.15 5.95
CA THR A 279 -61.34 1.60 4.60
C THR A 279 -60.06 1.39 3.76
N ASN A 280 -59.98 0.18 3.20
CA ASN A 280 -59.43 -0.24 1.90
C ASN A 280 -57.93 -0.61 1.77
N GLU A 281 -57.73 -1.89 2.04
CA GLU A 281 -56.83 -2.89 1.44
C GLU A 281 -56.36 -2.61 -0.01
N GLN A 282 -55.09 -2.96 -0.29
CA GLN A 282 -54.76 -3.95 -1.32
C GLN A 282 -53.33 -4.54 -1.14
N ILE A 283 -53.34 -5.82 -0.74
CA ILE A 283 -52.46 -6.94 -1.14
C ILE A 283 -50.99 -6.93 -0.64
N VAL A 284 -50.80 -7.47 0.57
CA VAL A 284 -49.57 -8.15 0.99
C VAL A 284 -49.84 -9.66 0.94
N ALA A 285 -49.17 -10.36 0.03
CA ALA A 285 -49.16 -11.82 0.00
C ALA A 285 -48.26 -12.33 1.13
N THR A 286 -48.90 -12.93 2.12
CA THR A 286 -48.33 -13.65 3.26
C THR A 286 -47.45 -14.81 2.79
N LYS A 287 -46.16 -14.76 3.12
CA LYS A 287 -45.31 -15.96 3.19
C LYS A 287 -45.86 -16.84 4.31
N LYS A 288 -46.58 -17.89 3.93
CA LYS A 288 -46.93 -19.01 4.82
C LYS A 288 -45.64 -19.65 5.30
N SER A 289 -45.51 -19.75 6.63
CA SER A 289 -44.70 -20.75 7.29
C SER A 289 -45.20 -22.13 6.84
N GLU A 290 -44.40 -22.81 6.03
CA GLU A 290 -44.56 -24.25 5.80
C GLU A 290 -43.55 -24.98 6.67
N VAL A 291 -44.09 -25.59 7.72
CA VAL A 291 -43.46 -26.71 8.43
C VAL A 291 -43.45 -27.87 7.45
N ILE A 292 -42.28 -28.24 6.92
CA ILE A 292 -42.11 -29.46 6.13
C ILE A 292 -41.58 -30.54 7.07
N SER A 293 -42.39 -31.59 7.20
CA SER A 293 -42.12 -32.81 7.92
C SER A 293 -40.91 -33.56 7.33
N GLN A 294 -40.01 -33.97 8.21
CA GLN A 294 -38.89 -34.85 7.89
C GLN A 294 -39.38 -36.27 7.58
N THR A 295 -38.95 -36.81 6.44
CA THR A 295 -38.75 -38.25 6.25
C THR A 295 -37.35 -38.45 5.65
N PRO A 296 -36.58 -39.45 6.13
CA PRO A 296 -35.15 -39.56 5.87
C PRO A 296 -34.92 -40.19 4.49
N THR A 297 -34.50 -39.37 3.56
CA THR A 297 -33.84 -39.82 2.32
C THR A 297 -32.44 -39.24 2.41
N GLU A 298 -31.42 -40.10 2.35
CA GLU A 298 -29.99 -39.79 2.52
C GLU A 298 -29.62 -38.40 1.96
N GLU A 299 -29.66 -37.38 2.82
CA GLU A 299 -29.27 -36.02 2.47
C GLU A 299 -27.76 -36.02 2.29
N ILE A 300 -27.29 -35.78 1.06
CA ILE A 300 -25.88 -35.55 0.78
C ILE A 300 -25.43 -34.41 1.71
N ASN A 301 -24.55 -34.70 2.66
CA ASN A 301 -23.95 -33.66 3.49
C ASN A 301 -23.01 -32.84 2.59
N VAL A 302 -23.55 -31.76 2.03
CA VAL A 302 -22.90 -30.89 1.06
C VAL A 302 -21.58 -30.34 1.60
N GLN A 303 -21.53 -29.96 2.89
CA GLN A 303 -20.29 -29.51 3.53
C GLN A 303 -19.22 -30.60 3.49
N THR A 304 -19.55 -31.80 3.96
CA THR A 304 -18.60 -32.93 3.99
C THR A 304 -18.03 -33.19 2.60
N ALA A 305 -18.88 -33.24 1.57
CA ALA A 305 -18.45 -33.46 0.19
C ALA A 305 -17.49 -32.37 -0.32
N ILE A 306 -17.75 -31.09 -0.01
CA ILE A 306 -16.91 -29.95 -0.43
C ILE A 306 -15.56 -29.96 0.31
N PHE A 307 -15.58 -30.27 1.61
CA PHE A 307 -14.38 -30.32 2.44
C PHE A 307 -13.47 -31.48 2.02
N GLU A 308 -14.02 -32.67 1.81
CA GLU A 308 -13.28 -33.83 1.30
C GLU A 308 -12.68 -33.56 -0.11
N ALA A 309 -13.45 -32.94 -1.01
CA ALA A 309 -12.94 -32.54 -2.33
C ALA A 309 -11.76 -31.55 -2.22
N THR A 310 -11.86 -30.59 -1.31
CA THR A 310 -10.79 -29.62 -1.05
C THR A 310 -9.55 -30.29 -0.46
N ILE A 311 -9.71 -31.18 0.53
CA ILE A 311 -8.61 -31.96 1.14
C ILE A 311 -7.88 -32.80 0.09
N SER A 312 -8.63 -33.48 -0.79
CA SER A 312 -8.05 -34.28 -1.88
C SER A 312 -7.11 -33.44 -2.77
N LYS A 313 -7.49 -32.20 -3.08
CA LYS A 313 -6.68 -31.27 -3.90
C LYS A 313 -5.51 -30.64 -3.13
N LEU A 314 -5.61 -30.49 -1.82
CA LEU A 314 -4.54 -29.96 -0.95
C LEU A 314 -3.29 -30.85 -0.93
N ASN A 315 -3.44 -32.15 -1.19
CA ASN A 315 -2.31 -33.09 -1.21
C ASN A 315 -1.32 -32.86 -2.39
N SER A 316 -1.64 -31.97 -3.33
CA SER A 316 -0.74 -31.57 -4.41
C SER A 316 0.40 -30.65 -3.92
N ASN A 317 1.44 -30.42 -4.72
CA ASN A 317 2.58 -29.55 -4.35
C ASN A 317 2.23 -28.05 -4.22
N LEU A 318 0.97 -27.64 -4.47
CA LEU A 318 0.48 -26.27 -4.31
C LEU A 318 1.37 -25.20 -5.01
N ILE A 319 1.86 -25.55 -6.20
CA ILE A 319 2.66 -24.65 -7.03
C ILE A 319 1.79 -23.48 -7.47
N ASN A 320 2.28 -22.25 -7.33
CA ASN A 320 1.52 -21.09 -7.76
C ASN A 320 1.56 -20.92 -9.29
N LEU A 321 0.42 -21.14 -9.94
CA LEU A 321 0.20 -20.98 -11.38
C LEU A 321 -0.59 -19.70 -11.71
N SER A 322 -0.93 -18.89 -10.70
CA SER A 322 -1.76 -17.68 -10.83
C SER A 322 -1.04 -16.51 -11.53
N LYS A 323 0.29 -16.62 -11.70
CA LYS A 323 1.21 -15.56 -12.18
C LYS A 323 1.32 -14.33 -11.27
N LEU A 324 0.69 -14.34 -10.10
CA LEU A 324 0.85 -13.31 -9.08
C LEU A 324 1.63 -13.87 -7.89
N PRO A 325 2.59 -13.15 -7.31
CA PRO A 325 3.29 -13.61 -6.11
C PRO A 325 2.31 -13.67 -4.93
N MET A 326 2.33 -14.75 -4.17
CA MET A 326 1.50 -14.94 -2.98
C MET A 326 2.39 -15.08 -1.75
N GLU A 327 1.97 -14.57 -0.60
CA GLU A 327 2.75 -14.60 0.65
C GLU A 327 3.18 -16.03 1.01
N ILE A 328 2.30 -17.00 0.80
CA ILE A 328 2.57 -18.42 1.04
C ILE A 328 3.63 -19.03 0.11
N ASP A 329 4.02 -18.37 -0.98
CA ASP A 329 5.03 -18.91 -1.92
C ASP A 329 6.44 -18.97 -1.33
N ILE A 330 6.69 -18.23 -0.25
CA ILE A 330 7.95 -18.35 0.48
C ILE A 330 8.07 -19.70 1.18
N LEU A 331 6.94 -20.32 1.54
CA LEU A 331 6.88 -21.54 2.34
C LEU A 331 7.32 -22.78 1.55
N ARG A 332 7.87 -23.76 2.26
CA ARG A 332 8.02 -25.13 1.77
C ARG A 332 6.65 -25.74 1.48
N GLY A 333 6.57 -26.63 0.49
CA GLY A 333 5.32 -27.29 0.09
C GLY A 333 4.54 -27.89 1.26
N ALA A 334 5.21 -28.66 2.13
CA ALA A 334 4.57 -29.27 3.31
C ALA A 334 4.04 -28.22 4.31
N LYS A 335 4.76 -27.12 4.52
CA LYS A 335 4.32 -26.03 5.42
C LYS A 335 3.16 -25.23 4.83
N LYS A 336 3.16 -25.04 3.50
CA LYS A 336 2.03 -24.45 2.77
C LYS A 336 0.78 -25.31 2.91
N GLN A 337 0.91 -26.63 2.75
CA GLN A 337 -0.20 -27.59 2.94
C GLN A 337 -0.71 -27.58 4.39
N GLU A 338 0.20 -27.66 5.37
CA GLU A 338 -0.12 -27.60 6.81
C GLU A 338 -0.92 -26.34 7.15
N LEU A 339 -0.48 -25.16 6.67
CA LEU A 339 -1.16 -23.90 6.94
C LEU A 339 -2.58 -23.85 6.38
N ILE A 340 -2.77 -24.23 5.12
CA ILE A 340 -4.10 -24.21 4.49
C ILE A 340 -5.02 -25.27 5.12
N TYR A 341 -4.47 -26.43 5.51
CA TYR A 341 -5.21 -27.46 6.23
C TYR A 341 -5.65 -26.99 7.62
N ILE A 342 -4.79 -26.31 8.38
CA ILE A 342 -5.16 -25.71 9.67
C ILE A 342 -6.31 -24.70 9.46
N ALA A 343 -6.21 -23.83 8.46
CA ALA A 343 -7.28 -22.88 8.15
C ALA A 343 -8.61 -23.60 7.83
N LEU A 344 -8.57 -24.75 7.13
CA LEU A 344 -9.75 -25.54 6.82
C LEU A 344 -10.40 -26.09 8.10
N CYS A 345 -9.63 -26.72 8.97
CA CYS A 345 -10.13 -27.25 10.24
C CYS A 345 -10.70 -26.13 11.12
N LYS A 346 -10.06 -24.96 11.16
CA LYS A 346 -10.55 -23.82 11.96
C LYS A 346 -11.78 -23.16 11.37
N PHE A 347 -11.93 -23.19 10.07
CA PHE A 347 -13.19 -22.79 9.46
C PHE A 347 -14.32 -23.79 9.76
N GLU A 348 -14.03 -25.10 9.78
CA GLU A 348 -14.99 -26.13 10.20
C GLU A 348 -15.47 -25.90 11.63
N ASP A 349 -14.53 -25.72 12.57
CA ASP A 349 -14.83 -25.44 13.98
C ASP A 349 -15.76 -24.22 14.14
N ILE A 350 -15.49 -23.14 13.40
CA ILE A 350 -16.31 -21.92 13.43
C ILE A 350 -17.71 -22.19 12.86
N LEU A 351 -17.83 -22.94 11.76
CA LEU A 351 -19.14 -23.28 11.21
C LEU A 351 -19.98 -24.10 12.19
N ASP A 352 -19.36 -25.07 12.89
CA ASP A 352 -20.06 -25.88 13.88
C ASP A 352 -20.47 -25.06 15.11
N GLU A 353 -19.64 -24.11 15.55
CA GLU A 353 -20.02 -23.15 16.61
C GLU A 353 -21.22 -22.27 16.19
N LEU A 354 -21.21 -21.79 14.94
CA LEU A 354 -22.30 -20.99 14.39
C LEU A 354 -23.60 -21.79 14.22
N ARG A 355 -23.54 -23.11 14.05
CA ARG A 355 -24.74 -23.99 14.04
C ARG A 355 -25.40 -24.13 15.40
N ILE A 356 -24.58 -24.15 16.46
CA ILE A 356 -25.07 -24.31 17.84
C ILE A 356 -25.60 -22.97 18.37
N THR A 357 -25.03 -21.86 17.91
CA THR A 357 -25.44 -20.51 18.27
C THR A 357 -26.69 -20.10 17.47
N PRO A 358 -27.74 -19.52 18.10
CA PRO A 358 -28.93 -19.06 17.38
C PRO A 358 -28.60 -17.79 16.58
N ILE A 359 -28.01 -17.95 15.40
CA ILE A 359 -27.72 -16.87 14.45
C ILE A 359 -28.76 -16.85 13.34
N LEU A 360 -29.30 -15.68 13.05
CA LEU A 360 -30.23 -15.51 11.93
C LEU A 360 -29.47 -15.27 10.63
N LEU A 361 -30.06 -15.65 9.50
CA LEU A 361 -29.48 -15.43 8.17
C LEU A 361 -29.12 -13.95 7.93
N GLU A 362 -29.96 -13.03 8.42
CA GLU A 362 -29.79 -11.58 8.27
C GLU A 362 -28.60 -11.01 9.05
N GLU A 363 -28.08 -11.75 10.04
CA GLU A 363 -26.95 -11.32 10.88
C GLU A 363 -25.58 -11.69 10.27
N ILE A 364 -25.54 -12.51 9.22
CA ILE A 364 -24.30 -12.98 8.60
C ILE A 364 -23.44 -11.85 8.01
N PRO A 365 -24.00 -10.87 7.27
CA PRO A 365 -23.21 -9.75 6.74
C PRO A 365 -22.57 -8.89 7.85
N GLU A 366 -23.26 -8.70 8.98
CA GLU A 366 -22.74 -7.92 10.11
C GLU A 366 -21.59 -8.66 10.82
N LYS A 367 -21.67 -10.00 10.90
CA LYS A 367 -20.66 -10.86 11.53
C LYS A 367 -19.53 -11.30 10.60
N ARG A 368 -19.62 -11.04 9.29
CA ARG A 368 -18.59 -11.43 8.29
C ARG A 368 -17.18 -11.08 8.75
N ASN A 369 -16.97 -9.83 9.17
CA ASN A 369 -15.64 -9.36 9.55
C ASN A 369 -15.14 -10.07 10.82
N GLU A 370 -16.01 -10.24 11.82
CA GLU A 370 -15.69 -10.96 13.05
C GLU A 370 -15.28 -12.42 12.77
N ILE A 371 -16.06 -13.13 11.93
CA ILE A 371 -15.79 -14.51 11.54
C ILE A 371 -14.43 -14.64 10.85
N ILE A 372 -14.13 -13.76 9.89
CA ILE A 372 -12.86 -13.81 9.13
C ILE A 372 -11.69 -13.41 10.03
N SER A 373 -11.84 -12.40 10.89
CA SER A 373 -10.81 -12.00 11.86
C SER A 373 -10.49 -13.14 12.83
N ASN A 374 -11.53 -13.77 13.39
CA ASN A 374 -11.37 -14.92 14.28
C ASN A 374 -10.67 -16.08 13.56
N LEU A 375 -11.10 -16.41 12.34
CA LEU A 375 -10.46 -17.46 11.54
C LEU A 375 -8.97 -17.17 11.32
N TRP A 376 -8.60 -15.93 10.97
CA TRP A 376 -7.20 -15.54 10.82
C TRP A 376 -6.42 -15.63 12.14
N GLU A 377 -6.98 -15.11 13.24
CA GLU A 377 -6.35 -15.10 14.55
C GLU A 377 -6.08 -16.53 15.04
N VAL A 378 -7.10 -17.39 15.06
CA VAL A 378 -6.99 -18.77 15.53
C VAL A 378 -6.05 -19.59 14.62
N THR A 379 -6.11 -19.38 13.30
CA THR A 379 -5.17 -20.03 12.36
C THR A 379 -3.73 -19.60 12.63
N THR A 380 -3.49 -18.30 12.86
CA THR A 380 -2.17 -17.74 13.20
C THR A 380 -1.65 -18.35 14.50
N GLN A 381 -2.49 -18.40 15.53
CA GLN A 381 -2.14 -18.97 16.84
C GLN A 381 -1.75 -20.44 16.73
N VAL A 382 -2.52 -21.25 16.01
CA VAL A 382 -2.26 -22.70 15.86
C VAL A 382 -1.02 -22.94 15.02
N PHE A 383 -0.87 -22.25 13.88
CA PHE A 383 0.26 -22.47 12.98
C PHE A 383 1.60 -22.11 13.62
N PHE A 384 1.65 -21.00 14.38
CA PHE A 384 2.86 -20.57 15.08
C PHE A 384 2.96 -21.06 16.53
N SER A 385 2.05 -21.92 17.01
CA SER A 385 2.03 -22.42 18.39
C SER A 385 3.36 -23.05 18.85
N LYS A 386 4.06 -23.74 17.94
CA LYS A 386 5.37 -24.36 18.20
C LYS A 386 6.56 -23.38 18.16
N TYR A 387 6.31 -22.14 17.73
CA TYR A 387 7.32 -21.12 17.46
C TYR A 387 7.04 -19.85 18.28
N TYR A 388 6.39 -20.01 19.43
CA TYR A 388 5.99 -18.91 20.30
C TYR A 388 7.18 -18.06 20.76
N GLN A 389 8.35 -18.68 20.95
CA GLN A 389 9.59 -18.01 21.30
C GLN A 389 10.64 -18.25 20.21
N VAL A 390 11.13 -17.16 19.63
CA VAL A 390 12.24 -17.17 18.68
C VAL A 390 13.46 -16.54 19.35
N GLU A 391 14.61 -17.20 19.28
CA GLU A 391 15.87 -16.64 19.77
C GLU A 391 16.48 -15.76 18.68
N ILE A 392 16.31 -14.44 18.81
CA ILE A 392 17.03 -13.49 17.97
C ILE A 392 18.44 -13.31 18.53
N SER A 393 19.43 -13.71 17.73
CA SER A 393 20.82 -13.38 18.01
C SER A 393 21.06 -11.91 17.70
N SER A 394 21.16 -11.06 18.72
CA SER A 394 21.62 -9.69 18.50
C SER A 394 23.07 -9.74 18.02
N ARG A 395 23.34 -9.31 16.79
CA ARG A 395 24.70 -8.99 16.33
C ARG A 395 25.10 -7.61 16.84
N THR A 396 25.22 -7.45 18.15
CA THR A 396 26.02 -6.35 18.71
C THR A 396 27.49 -6.74 18.59
N MET A 397 28.12 -6.39 17.46
CA MET A 397 29.57 -6.47 17.32
C MET A 397 30.22 -5.36 18.15
N THR A 398 30.35 -5.62 19.44
CA THR A 398 31.23 -4.85 20.35
C THR A 398 32.20 -5.84 20.97
N LEU A 399 33.48 -5.46 21.00
CA LEU A 399 34.62 -6.31 21.37
C LEU A 399 34.29 -7.31 22.50
N GLY A 400 34.20 -8.58 22.12
CA GLY A 400 34.52 -9.72 22.96
C GLY A 400 33.77 -9.89 24.28
N TYR A 401 32.44 -9.88 24.33
CA TYR A 401 31.67 -10.63 25.33
C TYR A 401 30.30 -11.03 24.74
N PHE A 402 29.89 -12.27 25.00
CA PHE A 402 28.65 -13.00 24.66
C PHE A 402 27.58 -12.29 23.80
N ALA A 403 27.24 -12.92 22.65
CA ALA A 403 25.99 -12.64 21.95
C ALA A 403 24.81 -13.03 22.85
N GLU A 404 24.17 -12.04 23.46
CA GLU A 404 22.97 -12.26 24.27
C GLU A 404 21.82 -12.60 23.32
N LYS A 405 21.29 -13.83 23.43
CA LYS A 405 20.14 -14.27 22.66
C LYS A 405 18.88 -13.72 23.31
N ILE A 406 18.19 -12.82 22.63
CA ILE A 406 16.91 -12.28 23.11
C ILE A 406 15.81 -13.22 22.64
N ARG A 407 15.04 -13.76 23.58
CA ARG A 407 13.82 -14.53 23.28
C ARG A 407 12.67 -13.57 23.08
N LEU A 408 12.15 -13.48 21.86
CA LEU A 408 10.97 -12.69 21.54
C LEU A 408 9.75 -13.58 21.43
N GLU A 409 8.64 -13.12 22.03
CA GLU A 409 7.34 -13.71 21.80
C GLU A 409 6.82 -13.26 20.42
N VAL A 410 6.70 -14.21 19.49
CA VAL A 410 6.34 -13.91 18.10
C VAL A 410 4.86 -13.50 17.98
N MET A 411 3.99 -14.13 18.78
CA MET A 411 2.55 -14.01 18.63
C MET A 411 2.00 -12.58 18.82
N PRO A 412 2.37 -11.84 19.88
CA PRO A 412 1.86 -10.47 20.07
C PRO A 412 2.22 -9.53 18.92
N VAL A 413 3.39 -9.73 18.31
CA VAL A 413 3.85 -8.91 17.17
C VAL A 413 3.06 -9.24 15.92
N LEU A 414 2.80 -10.52 15.64
CA LEU A 414 2.01 -10.93 14.47
C LEU A 414 0.57 -10.40 14.56
N LEU A 415 -0.05 -10.47 15.74
CA LEU A 415 -1.43 -10.02 15.95
C LEU A 415 -1.58 -8.49 15.96
N ASN A 416 -0.50 -7.74 16.22
CA ASN A 416 -0.52 -6.28 16.18
C ASN A 416 -0.70 -5.70 14.76
N ASP A 417 -0.43 -6.48 13.71
CA ASP A 417 -0.56 -6.07 12.30
C ASP A 417 -1.99 -6.22 11.73
N VAL A 418 -2.98 -6.44 12.59
CA VAL A 418 -4.38 -6.71 12.21
C VAL A 418 -4.96 -5.69 11.23
N GLU A 419 -4.72 -4.39 11.42
CA GLU A 419 -5.25 -3.34 10.55
C GLU A 419 -4.76 -3.49 9.10
N ASN A 420 -3.46 -3.73 8.91
CA ASN A 420 -2.88 -3.94 7.59
C ASN A 420 -3.38 -5.24 6.94
N VAL A 421 -3.50 -6.31 7.73
CA VAL A 421 -4.03 -7.59 7.26
C VAL A 421 -5.48 -7.43 6.76
N HIS A 422 -6.29 -6.65 7.47
CA HIS A 422 -7.64 -6.30 7.05
C HIS A 422 -7.67 -5.50 5.74
N GLU A 423 -6.90 -4.41 5.67
CA GLU A 423 -6.89 -3.52 4.51
C GLU A 423 -6.45 -4.25 3.23
N PHE A 424 -5.39 -5.04 3.32
CA PHE A 424 -4.74 -5.60 2.14
C PHE A 424 -5.25 -6.98 1.73
N ILE A 425 -5.83 -7.76 2.65
CA ILE A 425 -6.21 -9.15 2.39
C ILE A 425 -7.66 -9.45 2.83
N LEU A 426 -7.99 -9.38 4.12
CA LEU A 426 -9.24 -9.96 4.64
C LEU A 426 -10.51 -9.24 4.13
N ASN A 427 -10.48 -7.91 4.04
CA ASN A 427 -11.62 -7.14 3.53
C ASN A 427 -11.85 -7.35 2.04
N LYS A 428 -10.84 -7.86 1.31
CA LYS A 428 -10.90 -8.08 -0.14
C LYS A 428 -11.36 -9.48 -0.53
N ILE A 429 -11.54 -10.39 0.43
CA ILE A 429 -12.02 -11.75 0.17
C ILE A 429 -13.49 -11.66 -0.27
N PRO A 430 -13.81 -11.99 -1.54
CA PRO A 430 -15.16 -11.84 -2.05
C PRO A 430 -16.04 -13.01 -1.64
N LEU A 431 -17.36 -12.75 -1.59
CA LEU A 431 -18.41 -13.76 -1.50
C LEU A 431 -18.30 -14.72 -0.29
N VAL A 432 -17.79 -14.23 0.85
CA VAL A 432 -17.67 -15.02 2.08
C VAL A 432 -19.04 -15.23 2.74
N GLU A 433 -19.90 -14.21 2.67
CA GLU A 433 -21.27 -14.26 3.19
C GLU A 433 -22.03 -15.39 2.48
N GLU A 434 -22.05 -15.38 1.15
CA GLU A 434 -22.72 -16.38 0.32
C GLU A 434 -22.19 -17.80 0.56
N LEU A 435 -20.89 -17.96 0.81
CA LEU A 435 -20.30 -19.24 1.17
C LEU A 435 -20.85 -19.74 2.52
N ILE A 436 -20.86 -18.88 3.55
CA ILE A 436 -21.36 -19.23 4.89
C ILE A 436 -22.86 -19.52 4.83
N GLU A 437 -23.63 -18.69 4.12
CA GLU A 437 -25.06 -18.87 3.92
C GLU A 437 -25.39 -20.20 3.25
N TYR A 438 -24.63 -20.56 2.21
CA TYR A 438 -24.77 -21.85 1.52
C TYR A 438 -24.46 -23.04 2.43
N LEU A 439 -23.37 -22.99 3.21
CA LEU A 439 -22.92 -24.09 4.07
C LEU A 439 -23.76 -24.27 5.35
N LEU A 440 -24.25 -23.17 5.94
CA LEU A 440 -25.03 -23.20 7.19
C LEU A 440 -26.53 -23.33 6.95
N PHE A 441 -27.08 -22.54 6.02
CA PHE A 441 -28.53 -22.40 5.84
C PHE A 441 -29.06 -23.03 4.55
N GLN A 442 -28.20 -23.66 3.75
CA GLN A 442 -28.59 -24.25 2.46
C GLN A 442 -29.28 -23.24 1.52
N VAL A 443 -28.80 -21.99 1.52
CA VAL A 443 -29.27 -20.95 0.60
C VAL A 443 -28.68 -21.20 -0.79
N PRO A 444 -29.48 -21.21 -1.88
CA PRO A 444 -28.96 -21.36 -3.24
C PRO A 444 -27.91 -20.32 -3.63
N LEU A 445 -26.83 -20.73 -4.30
CA LEU A 445 -25.80 -19.81 -4.80
C LEU A 445 -26.20 -19.21 -6.15
N VAL A 446 -25.83 -17.95 -6.38
CA VAL A 446 -26.06 -17.28 -7.67
C VAL A 446 -24.81 -17.33 -8.54
N VAL A 447 -24.87 -18.07 -9.66
CA VAL A 447 -23.80 -18.19 -10.66
C VAL A 447 -24.27 -17.51 -11.94
N ASP A 448 -23.51 -16.56 -12.50
CA ASP A 448 -23.85 -15.88 -13.76
C ASP A 448 -25.29 -15.34 -13.81
N ASN A 449 -25.76 -14.81 -12.66
CA ASN A 449 -27.13 -14.32 -12.47
C ASN A 449 -28.22 -15.41 -12.54
N LYS A 450 -27.87 -16.68 -12.29
CA LYS A 450 -28.79 -17.82 -12.17
C LYS A 450 -28.66 -18.46 -10.78
N SER A 451 -29.79 -18.71 -10.14
CA SER A 451 -29.83 -19.40 -8.85
C SER A 451 -29.62 -20.89 -9.04
N CYS A 452 -28.53 -21.43 -8.48
CA CYS A 452 -28.18 -22.85 -8.47
C CYS A 452 -28.62 -23.46 -7.14
N ALA A 453 -29.47 -24.50 -7.20
CA ALA A 453 -29.96 -25.18 -6.01
C ALA A 453 -28.83 -25.92 -5.27
N VAL A 454 -29.02 -26.10 -3.97
CA VAL A 454 -28.07 -26.81 -3.11
C VAL A 454 -27.85 -28.24 -3.59
N GLY A 455 -26.59 -28.68 -3.58
CA GLY A 455 -26.20 -30.02 -4.03
C GLY A 455 -26.12 -30.19 -5.55
N THR A 456 -26.43 -29.17 -6.35
CA THR A 456 -26.17 -29.21 -7.80
C THR A 456 -24.65 -29.19 -8.06
N PRO A 457 -24.14 -29.90 -9.09
CA PRO A 457 -22.72 -29.91 -9.42
C PRO A 457 -22.12 -28.51 -9.59
N GLU A 458 -22.88 -27.59 -10.19
CA GLU A 458 -22.47 -26.20 -10.41
C GLU A 458 -22.33 -25.43 -9.09
N ALA A 459 -23.31 -25.54 -8.19
CA ALA A 459 -23.25 -24.91 -6.87
C ALA A 459 -22.12 -25.49 -6.02
N MET A 460 -21.94 -26.81 -6.04
CA MET A 460 -20.86 -27.49 -5.33
C MET A 460 -19.49 -27.04 -5.85
N GLN A 461 -19.27 -26.98 -7.16
CA GLN A 461 -18.00 -26.51 -7.72
C GLN A 461 -17.71 -25.04 -7.37
N LEU A 462 -18.73 -24.17 -7.40
CA LEU A 462 -18.57 -22.77 -7.01
C LEU A 462 -18.22 -22.65 -5.52
N SER A 463 -19.00 -23.30 -4.64
CA SER A 463 -18.76 -23.29 -3.19
C SER A 463 -17.39 -23.84 -2.83
N GLU A 464 -16.92 -24.88 -3.52
CA GLU A 464 -15.57 -25.42 -3.38
C GLU A 464 -14.52 -24.37 -3.77
N GLY A 465 -14.72 -23.65 -4.88
CA GLY A 465 -13.83 -22.57 -5.30
C GLY A 465 -13.80 -21.38 -4.31
N LEU A 466 -14.95 -21.03 -3.74
CA LEU A 466 -15.07 -19.99 -2.71
C LEU A 466 -14.35 -20.38 -1.42
N LEU A 467 -14.55 -21.62 -0.97
CA LEU A 467 -13.84 -22.19 0.18
C LEU A 467 -12.34 -22.16 -0.06
N GLN A 468 -11.87 -22.70 -1.19
CA GLN A 468 -10.44 -22.69 -1.53
C GLN A 468 -9.85 -21.29 -1.55
N ASN A 469 -10.57 -20.31 -2.10
CA ASN A 469 -10.12 -18.93 -2.13
C ASN A 469 -10.03 -18.32 -0.72
N LEU A 470 -11.03 -18.58 0.15
CA LEU A 470 -11.00 -18.14 1.54
C LEU A 470 -9.77 -18.70 2.25
N LEU A 471 -9.55 -20.01 2.17
CA LEU A 471 -8.44 -20.68 2.88
C LEU A 471 -7.07 -20.20 2.40
N ILE A 472 -6.90 -20.06 1.08
CA ILE A 472 -5.66 -19.52 0.49
C ILE A 472 -5.45 -18.06 0.94
N SER A 473 -6.51 -17.26 1.00
CA SER A 473 -6.43 -15.86 1.42
C SER A 473 -6.09 -15.73 2.91
N ILE A 474 -6.67 -16.57 3.77
CA ILE A 474 -6.32 -16.67 5.18
C ILE A 474 -4.85 -17.09 5.34
N ALA A 475 -4.38 -18.08 4.59
CA ALA A 475 -2.99 -18.50 4.63
C ALA A 475 -2.03 -17.36 4.23
N ASN A 476 -2.40 -16.55 3.23
CA ASN A 476 -1.66 -15.34 2.88
C ASN A 476 -1.68 -14.29 4.01
N ALA A 477 -2.84 -14.09 4.65
CA ALA A 477 -3.01 -13.19 5.79
C ALA A 477 -2.18 -13.60 7.02
N VAL A 478 -2.04 -14.89 7.30
CA VAL A 478 -1.20 -15.42 8.37
C VAL A 478 0.28 -15.11 8.10
N MET A 479 0.70 -15.21 6.83
CA MET A 479 2.09 -14.97 6.43
C MET A 479 2.46 -13.50 6.30
N TYR A 480 1.49 -12.61 6.11
CA TYR A 480 1.72 -11.18 5.89
C TYR A 480 2.50 -10.51 7.06
N PRO A 481 2.06 -10.62 8.33
CA PRO A 481 2.81 -10.06 9.46
C PRO A 481 4.17 -10.71 9.65
N LEU A 482 4.30 -12.01 9.37
CA LEU A 482 5.57 -12.74 9.48
C LEU A 482 6.61 -12.15 8.51
N LEU A 483 6.19 -11.89 7.27
CA LEU A 483 7.05 -11.33 6.23
C LEU A 483 7.43 -9.86 6.49
N ASN A 484 6.64 -9.13 7.27
CA ASN A 484 6.93 -7.74 7.59
C ASN A 484 7.86 -7.61 8.81
N ASN A 485 7.70 -8.47 9.81
CA ASN A 485 8.38 -8.34 11.09
C ASN A 485 9.54 -9.33 11.28
N PHE A 486 9.48 -10.51 10.64
CA PHE A 486 10.38 -11.62 10.96
C PHE A 486 10.97 -12.34 9.74
N ALA A 487 10.93 -11.73 8.55
CA ALA A 487 11.40 -12.37 7.33
C ALA A 487 12.88 -12.79 7.36
N ASP A 488 13.73 -12.05 8.09
CA ASP A 488 15.16 -12.30 8.13
C ASP A 488 15.65 -13.17 9.30
N VAL A 489 14.73 -13.64 10.15
CA VAL A 489 15.07 -14.50 11.28
C VAL A 489 15.49 -15.89 10.80
N GLU A 490 16.69 -16.33 11.18
CA GLU A 490 17.26 -17.61 10.72
C GLU A 490 16.44 -18.85 11.13
N GLU A 491 15.88 -18.87 12.34
CA GLU A 491 15.01 -19.97 12.80
C GLU A 491 13.77 -20.09 11.89
N ILE A 492 13.16 -18.96 11.54
CA ILE A 492 12.00 -18.92 10.63
C ILE A 492 12.39 -19.35 9.22
N LYS A 493 13.54 -18.88 8.69
CA LYS A 493 14.03 -19.31 7.37
C LYS A 493 14.23 -20.83 7.30
N GLN A 494 14.85 -21.41 8.32
CA GLN A 494 15.19 -22.82 8.35
C GLN A 494 13.97 -23.74 8.50
N ASP A 495 12.94 -23.29 9.21
CA ASP A 495 11.76 -24.11 9.49
C ASP A 495 10.64 -23.93 8.45
N PHE A 496 10.47 -22.71 7.93
CA PHE A 496 9.34 -22.36 7.08
C PHE A 496 9.72 -22.22 5.60
N TYR A 497 10.87 -21.62 5.28
CA TYR A 497 11.11 -21.13 3.92
C TYR A 497 11.71 -22.17 2.98
N SER A 498 11.33 -22.08 1.71
CA SER A 498 11.89 -22.92 0.65
C SER A 498 13.39 -22.64 0.48
N LEU A 499 14.17 -23.69 0.15
CA LEU A 499 15.62 -23.57 -0.03
C LEU A 499 16.02 -22.54 -1.11
N GLN A 500 15.12 -22.28 -2.05
CA GLN A 500 15.31 -21.31 -3.14
C GLN A 500 15.21 -19.85 -2.68
N LEU A 501 14.63 -19.60 -1.49
CA LEU A 501 14.35 -18.28 -0.95
C LEU A 501 14.95 -18.09 0.46
N LEU A 502 16.16 -18.62 0.68
CA LEU A 502 16.86 -18.48 1.97
C LEU A 502 17.77 -17.24 2.04
N SER A 503 18.28 -16.78 0.90
CA SER A 503 19.17 -15.62 0.90
C SER A 503 18.38 -14.35 1.21
N THR A 504 18.95 -13.45 2.03
CA THR A 504 18.33 -12.14 2.31
C THR A 504 17.97 -11.39 1.02
N ARG A 505 18.80 -11.51 -0.03
CA ARG A 505 18.50 -10.91 -1.33
C ARG A 505 17.23 -11.47 -1.97
N ASP A 506 17.04 -12.79 -1.92
CA ASP A 506 15.88 -13.42 -2.56
C ASP A 506 14.60 -13.18 -1.76
N ILE A 507 14.70 -13.13 -0.42
CA ILE A 507 13.61 -12.71 0.47
C ILE A 507 13.19 -11.25 0.16
N GLU A 508 14.15 -10.33 0.04
CA GLU A 508 13.87 -8.94 -0.30
C GLU A 508 13.28 -8.79 -1.71
N LYS A 509 13.77 -9.53 -2.71
CA LYS A 509 13.13 -9.57 -4.04
C LYS A 509 11.69 -10.06 -3.96
N PHE A 510 11.44 -11.09 -3.16
CA PHE A 510 10.12 -11.65 -2.97
C PHE A 510 9.18 -10.62 -2.30
N ARG A 511 9.59 -9.99 -1.20
CA ARG A 511 8.83 -8.92 -0.53
C ARG A 511 8.55 -7.73 -1.45
N ASN A 512 9.53 -7.36 -2.28
CA ASN A 512 9.36 -6.33 -3.30
C ASN A 512 8.33 -6.75 -4.36
N SER A 513 8.32 -8.01 -4.78
CA SER A 513 7.33 -8.53 -5.73
C SER A 513 5.90 -8.50 -5.16
N LEU A 514 5.73 -8.81 -3.87
CA LEU A 514 4.46 -8.67 -3.15
C LEU A 514 4.03 -7.21 -3.05
N SER A 515 4.94 -6.33 -2.66
CA SER A 515 4.69 -4.87 -2.61
C SER A 515 4.24 -4.32 -3.97
N TRP A 516 4.83 -4.81 -5.06
CA TRP A 516 4.38 -4.48 -6.42
C TRP A 516 3.00 -5.04 -6.74
N ARG A 517 2.70 -6.27 -6.34
CA ARG A 517 1.37 -6.87 -6.49
C ARG A 517 0.30 -5.99 -5.83
N TYR A 518 0.49 -5.59 -4.57
CA TYR A 518 -0.48 -4.75 -3.86
C TYR A 518 -0.78 -3.45 -4.60
N ARG A 519 0.26 -2.75 -5.07
CA ARG A 519 0.11 -1.50 -5.82
C ARG A 519 -0.62 -1.71 -7.15
N ILE A 520 -0.26 -2.74 -7.91
CA ILE A 520 -0.89 -3.03 -9.21
C ILE A 520 -2.35 -3.41 -9.01
N GLU A 521 -2.65 -4.26 -8.03
CA GLU A 521 -4.04 -4.66 -7.73
C GLU A 521 -4.85 -3.44 -7.28
N GLN A 522 -4.39 -2.66 -6.31
CA GLN A 522 -5.11 -1.49 -5.79
C GLN A 522 -5.43 -0.45 -6.88
N TYR A 523 -4.47 -0.16 -7.77
CA TYR A 523 -4.63 0.93 -8.74
C TYR A 523 -5.16 0.50 -10.10
N VAL A 524 -4.97 -0.76 -10.49
CA VAL A 524 -5.30 -1.24 -11.85
C VAL A 524 -6.11 -2.52 -11.84
N GLY A 525 -5.67 -3.55 -11.10
CA GLY A 525 -6.29 -4.88 -11.11
C GLY A 525 -7.72 -4.89 -10.57
N GLU A 526 -7.89 -4.42 -9.33
CA GLU A 526 -9.18 -4.35 -8.63
C GLU A 526 -10.17 -3.40 -9.32
N PRO A 527 -9.80 -2.17 -9.73
CA PRO A 527 -10.70 -1.30 -10.48
C PRO A 527 -11.16 -1.89 -11.81
N LYS A 528 -10.24 -2.57 -12.53
CA LYS A 528 -10.57 -3.28 -13.76
C LYS A 528 -11.55 -4.43 -13.47
N ALA A 529 -11.30 -5.22 -12.44
CA ALA A 529 -12.17 -6.34 -12.05
C ALA A 529 -13.57 -5.85 -11.64
N ILE A 530 -13.67 -4.72 -10.93
CA ILE A 530 -14.94 -4.08 -10.60
C ILE A 530 -15.68 -3.63 -11.87
N PHE A 531 -14.98 -2.97 -12.80
CA PHE A 531 -15.57 -2.53 -14.07
C PHE A 531 -16.06 -3.70 -14.93
N GLU A 532 -15.29 -4.79 -14.99
CA GLU A 532 -15.64 -6.02 -15.71
C GLU A 532 -16.65 -6.90 -14.95
N SER A 533 -17.10 -6.48 -13.75
CA SER A 533 -18.01 -7.26 -12.87
C SER A 533 -17.51 -8.68 -12.63
N ASN A 534 -16.22 -8.79 -12.31
CA ASN A 534 -15.49 -10.04 -12.21
C ASN A 534 -14.81 -10.16 -10.84
N PHE A 535 -14.95 -11.31 -10.19
CA PHE A 535 -14.16 -11.74 -9.04
C PHE A 535 -13.12 -12.76 -9.48
N SER A 536 -11.86 -12.52 -9.12
CA SER A 536 -10.78 -13.48 -9.34
C SER A 536 -10.56 -14.29 -8.06
N LEU A 537 -10.87 -15.57 -8.11
CA LEU A 537 -10.62 -16.53 -7.03
C LEU A 537 -9.33 -17.30 -7.28
N PHE A 538 -8.63 -17.64 -6.20
CA PHE A 538 -7.60 -18.66 -6.20
C PHE A 538 -8.21 -20.02 -5.90
N VAL A 539 -8.02 -20.98 -6.80
CA VAL A 539 -8.56 -22.33 -6.69
C VAL A 539 -7.47 -23.38 -6.86
N LEU A 540 -7.65 -24.53 -6.20
CA LEU A 540 -6.76 -25.66 -6.27
C LEU A 540 -7.08 -26.49 -7.52
N ASN A 541 -6.04 -26.88 -8.25
CA ASN A 541 -6.09 -27.93 -9.26
C ASN A 541 -5.12 -29.06 -8.89
N GLU A 542 -5.07 -30.12 -9.70
CA GLU A 542 -4.18 -31.27 -9.45
C GLU A 542 -2.68 -30.91 -9.39
N THR A 543 -2.31 -29.77 -9.97
CA THR A 543 -0.91 -29.33 -10.13
C THR A 543 -0.50 -28.19 -9.19
N GLY A 544 -1.45 -27.46 -8.60
CA GLY A 544 -1.19 -26.20 -7.91
C GLY A 544 -2.38 -25.23 -7.81
N ILE A 545 -2.06 -23.95 -7.59
CA ILE A 545 -3.02 -22.86 -7.36
C ILE A 545 -3.19 -22.06 -8.66
N LYS A 546 -4.40 -21.97 -9.19
CA LYS A 546 -4.73 -21.18 -10.39
C LYS A 546 -5.77 -20.11 -10.09
N LYS A 547 -5.94 -19.17 -11.02
CA LYS A 547 -7.04 -18.21 -10.97
C LYS A 547 -8.29 -18.75 -11.66
N MET A 548 -9.44 -18.48 -11.09
CA MET A 548 -10.76 -18.67 -11.67
C MET A 548 -11.52 -17.34 -11.62
N ALA A 549 -12.18 -16.98 -12.71
CA ALA A 549 -12.98 -15.76 -12.80
C ALA A 549 -14.46 -16.12 -12.58
N ILE A 550 -15.16 -15.32 -11.78
CA ILE A 550 -16.61 -15.45 -11.55
C ILE A 550 -17.26 -14.11 -11.82
N TYR A 551 -18.34 -14.13 -12.61
CA TYR A 551 -19.15 -12.94 -12.82
C TYR A 551 -20.09 -12.69 -11.62
N SER A 552 -20.07 -11.47 -11.10
CA SER A 552 -21.07 -11.00 -10.15
C SER A 552 -21.25 -9.48 -10.31
N PRO A 553 -22.47 -8.93 -10.24
CA PRO A 553 -22.70 -7.49 -10.42
C PRO A 553 -22.01 -6.64 -9.32
N ARG A 554 -21.06 -5.78 -9.71
CA ARG A 554 -20.28 -4.93 -8.76
C ARG A 554 -20.56 -3.42 -8.89
N ARG A 555 -21.81 -3.04 -9.21
CA ARG A 555 -22.20 -1.63 -9.46
C ARG A 555 -21.99 -0.73 -8.25
N HIS A 556 -22.28 -1.21 -7.04
CA HIS A 556 -22.10 -0.44 -5.81
C HIS A 556 -20.63 -0.14 -5.52
N GLU A 557 -19.73 -1.07 -5.83
CA GLU A 557 -18.28 -0.88 -5.68
C GLU A 557 -17.75 0.09 -6.74
N LEU A 558 -18.23 -0.04 -7.99
CA LEU A 558 -17.86 0.87 -9.09
C LEU A 558 -18.19 2.32 -8.75
N ALA A 559 -19.35 2.57 -8.12
CA ALA A 559 -19.78 3.90 -7.69
C ALA A 559 -18.93 4.50 -6.55
N LYS A 560 -18.25 3.66 -5.77
CA LYS A 560 -17.37 4.09 -4.67
C LYS A 560 -15.94 4.38 -5.12
N LEU A 561 -15.57 4.00 -6.35
CA LEU A 561 -14.23 4.25 -6.87
C LEU A 561 -13.97 5.75 -6.99
N SER A 562 -12.78 6.17 -6.56
CA SER A 562 -12.30 7.55 -6.68
C SER A 562 -10.82 7.57 -7.08
N GLY A 563 -10.34 8.72 -7.55
CA GLY A 563 -8.91 8.89 -7.85
C GLY A 563 -8.36 8.05 -9.00
N ILE A 564 -7.21 7.40 -8.78
CA ILE A 564 -6.55 6.55 -9.78
C ILE A 564 -7.44 5.38 -10.20
N PRO A 565 -8.04 4.60 -9.27
CA PRO A 565 -9.02 3.56 -9.60
C PRO A 565 -10.10 4.00 -10.60
N LEU A 566 -10.77 5.11 -10.32
CA LEU A 566 -11.81 5.66 -11.18
C LEU A 566 -11.24 6.10 -12.55
N THR A 567 -10.02 6.64 -12.56
CA THR A 567 -9.38 7.05 -13.81
C THR A 567 -9.09 5.84 -14.69
N VAL A 568 -8.66 4.72 -14.10
CA VAL A 568 -8.42 3.48 -14.84
C VAL A 568 -9.72 2.96 -15.47
N THR A 569 -10.84 2.97 -14.75
CA THR A 569 -12.13 2.54 -15.31
C THR A 569 -12.61 3.47 -16.41
N LEU A 570 -12.50 4.80 -16.24
CA LEU A 570 -12.82 5.77 -17.29
C LEU A 570 -11.93 5.64 -18.53
N LEU A 571 -10.64 5.31 -18.36
CA LEU A 571 -9.73 5.04 -19.48
C LEU A 571 -10.11 3.76 -20.23
N LEU A 572 -10.53 2.71 -19.52
CA LEU A 572 -11.04 1.49 -20.12
C LEU A 572 -12.33 1.76 -20.91
N GLU A 573 -13.28 2.51 -20.33
CA GLU A 573 -14.51 2.93 -21.00
C GLU A 573 -14.23 3.79 -22.25
N THR A 574 -13.34 4.77 -22.13
CA THR A 574 -12.94 5.65 -23.24
C THR A 574 -12.25 4.85 -24.35
N ARG A 575 -11.37 3.90 -23.99
CA ARG A 575 -10.73 2.99 -24.96
C ARG A 575 -11.79 2.21 -25.72
N ASP A 576 -12.76 1.64 -25.01
CA ASP A 576 -13.79 0.79 -25.62
C ASP A 576 -14.79 1.60 -26.45
N ALA A 577 -15.03 2.88 -26.12
CA ALA A 577 -15.80 3.82 -26.92
C ALA A 577 -15.07 4.27 -28.20
N ILE A 578 -13.75 4.49 -28.14
CA ILE A 578 -12.94 4.98 -29.27
C ILE A 578 -12.51 3.84 -30.20
N ALA A 579 -12.29 2.62 -29.67
CA ALA A 579 -11.74 1.50 -30.42
C ALA A 579 -12.51 1.16 -31.73
N PRO A 580 -13.85 1.22 -31.80
CA PRO A 580 -14.58 1.05 -33.05
C PRO A 580 -14.22 2.09 -34.12
N GLY A 581 -14.14 3.37 -33.75
CA GLY A 581 -13.87 4.47 -34.70
C GLY A 581 -12.44 4.46 -35.24
N VAL A 582 -11.46 4.15 -34.38
CA VAL A 582 -10.06 4.02 -34.81
C VAL A 582 -9.90 2.80 -35.71
N ARG A 583 -10.50 1.65 -35.37
CA ARG A 583 -10.46 0.45 -36.24
C ARG A 583 -11.08 0.71 -37.61
N ALA A 584 -12.20 1.44 -37.67
CA ALA A 584 -12.83 1.81 -38.92
C ALA A 584 -11.93 2.71 -39.79
N THR A 585 -11.27 3.71 -39.18
CA THR A 585 -10.38 4.64 -39.89
C THR A 585 -9.12 3.94 -40.41
N VAL A 586 -8.51 3.08 -39.60
CA VAL A 586 -7.34 2.29 -40.00
C VAL A 586 -7.70 1.32 -41.13
N SER A 587 -8.87 0.68 -41.05
CA SER A 587 -9.42 -0.17 -42.12
C SER A 587 -9.63 0.62 -43.42
N PHE A 588 -10.19 1.82 -43.33
CA PHE A 588 -10.39 2.71 -44.49
C PHE A 588 -9.07 3.15 -45.14
N ILE A 589 -8.09 3.56 -44.34
CA ILE A 589 -6.77 3.95 -44.85
C ILE A 589 -6.05 2.73 -45.45
N GLY A 590 -6.09 1.59 -44.77
CA GLY A 590 -5.50 0.34 -45.25
C GLY A 590 -6.09 -0.10 -46.59
N SER A 591 -7.42 -0.06 -46.73
CA SER A 591 -8.08 -0.36 -48.01
C SER A 591 -7.75 0.68 -49.09
N GLY A 592 -7.62 1.96 -48.76
CA GLY A 592 -7.16 3.01 -49.67
C GLY A 592 -5.72 2.80 -50.16
N ILE A 593 -4.81 2.39 -49.27
CA ILE A 593 -3.42 2.04 -49.61
C ILE A 593 -3.39 0.80 -50.50
N VAL A 594 -4.14 -0.24 -50.17
CA VAL A 594 -4.26 -1.46 -51.00
C VAL A 594 -4.82 -1.12 -52.38
N TYR A 595 -5.83 -0.27 -52.46
CA TYR A 595 -6.38 0.20 -53.73
C TYR A 595 -5.34 0.98 -54.55
N LEU A 596 -4.60 1.92 -53.94
CA LEU A 596 -3.53 2.66 -54.61
C LEU A 596 -2.44 1.74 -55.16
N LEU A 597 -1.98 0.78 -54.36
CA LEU A 597 -0.96 -0.19 -54.76
C LEU A 597 -1.45 -1.11 -55.89
N THR A 598 -2.66 -1.65 -55.78
CA THR A 598 -3.17 -2.62 -56.76
C THR A 598 -3.71 -1.98 -58.03
N GLN A 599 -4.50 -0.92 -57.91
CA GLN A 599 -5.19 -0.31 -59.06
C GLN A 599 -4.38 0.79 -59.72
N VAL A 600 -3.69 1.64 -58.94
CA VAL A 600 -2.96 2.78 -59.53
C VAL A 600 -1.56 2.36 -59.93
N VAL A 601 -0.78 1.83 -58.98
CA VAL A 601 0.60 1.38 -59.24
C VAL A 601 0.60 0.12 -60.10
N GLY A 602 -0.23 -0.88 -59.76
CA GLY A 602 -0.34 -2.12 -60.52
C GLY A 602 -0.77 -1.91 -61.99
N ARG A 603 -1.76 -1.05 -62.27
CA ARG A 603 -2.12 -0.71 -63.67
C ARG A 603 -1.09 0.18 -64.33
N GLY A 604 -0.45 1.09 -63.60
CA GLY A 604 0.64 1.93 -64.12
C GLY A 604 1.82 1.10 -64.62
N ILE A 605 2.30 0.15 -63.81
CA ILE A 605 3.33 -0.82 -64.20
C ILE A 605 2.84 -1.68 -65.36
N GLY A 606 1.59 -2.14 -65.34
CA GLY A 606 1.02 -2.93 -66.43
C GLY A 606 0.96 -2.17 -67.77
N LEU A 607 0.67 -0.88 -67.76
CA LEU A 607 0.66 -0.02 -68.95
C LEU A 607 2.07 0.28 -69.46
N ILE A 608 3.02 0.55 -68.56
CA ILE A 608 4.43 0.74 -68.92
C ILE A 608 4.99 -0.56 -69.49
N GLY A 609 4.71 -1.71 -68.87
CA GLY A 609 5.07 -3.03 -69.36
C GLY A 609 4.50 -3.29 -70.75
N ARG A 610 3.21 -2.96 -70.99
CA ARG A 610 2.59 -3.04 -72.32
C ARG A 610 3.23 -2.10 -73.34
N GLY A 611 3.54 -0.86 -72.95
CA GLY A 611 4.20 0.11 -73.82
C GLY A 611 5.60 -0.31 -74.23
N ILE A 612 6.39 -0.87 -73.30
CA ILE A 612 7.71 -1.44 -73.58
C ILE A 612 7.58 -2.67 -74.48
N PHE A 613 6.60 -3.55 -74.23
CA PHE A 613 6.36 -4.73 -75.08
C PHE A 613 5.94 -4.34 -76.50
N GLN A 614 5.12 -3.30 -76.66
CA GLN A 614 4.71 -2.77 -77.96
C GLN A 614 5.88 -2.05 -78.67
N GLY A 615 6.70 -1.31 -77.94
CA GLY A 615 7.90 -0.66 -78.48
C GLY A 615 8.98 -1.65 -78.93
N LEU A 616 9.17 -2.74 -78.18
CA LEU A 616 10.04 -3.86 -78.57
C LEU A 616 9.44 -4.67 -79.72
N GLY A 617 8.12 -4.80 -79.80
CA GLY A 617 7.42 -5.45 -80.90
C GLY A 617 7.67 -4.77 -82.25
N ASN A 618 7.63 -3.44 -82.29
CA ASN A 618 7.91 -2.68 -83.52
C ASN A 618 9.40 -2.71 -83.89
N SER A 619 10.30 -2.61 -82.92
CA SER A 619 11.75 -2.67 -83.21
C SER A 619 12.23 -4.08 -83.62
N PHE A 620 11.57 -5.14 -83.16
CA PHE A 620 11.79 -6.50 -83.70
C PHE A 620 11.20 -6.69 -85.11
N GLN A 621 10.08 -6.04 -85.45
CA GLN A 621 9.55 -6.04 -86.81
C GLN A 621 10.46 -5.26 -87.76
N ASP A 622 10.99 -4.11 -87.35
CA ASP A 622 11.93 -3.31 -88.14
C ASP A 622 13.28 -4.01 -88.32
N ALA A 623 13.78 -4.71 -87.29
CA ALA A 623 14.98 -5.55 -87.42
C ALA A 623 14.76 -6.75 -88.36
N LYS A 624 13.53 -7.29 -88.45
CA LYS A 624 13.17 -8.36 -89.39
C LYS A 624 12.99 -7.85 -90.82
N PHE A 625 12.46 -6.63 -90.99
CA PHE A 625 12.32 -5.98 -92.30
C PHE A 625 13.68 -5.54 -92.88
N SER A 626 14.56 -4.97 -92.06
CA SER A 626 15.93 -4.61 -92.49
C SER A 626 16.75 -5.87 -92.90
N ARG A 627 16.58 -6.98 -92.18
CA ARG A 627 17.26 -8.25 -92.52
C ARG A 627 16.73 -8.93 -93.78
N ASN A 628 15.48 -8.65 -94.19
CA ASN A 628 14.92 -9.16 -95.45
C ASN A 628 15.31 -8.31 -96.67
N ASN A 629 15.49 -6.98 -96.51
CA ASN A 629 16.02 -6.15 -97.60
C ASN A 629 17.50 -6.47 -97.90
N ASN A 630 18.33 -6.71 -96.87
CA ASN A 630 19.75 -7.04 -97.09
C ASN A 630 19.98 -8.44 -97.71
N ARG A 631 18.98 -9.33 -97.69
CA ARG A 631 19.01 -10.62 -98.41
C ARG A 631 18.50 -10.54 -99.85
N ALA A 632 17.81 -9.45 -100.23
CA ALA A 632 17.37 -9.21 -101.61
C ALA A 632 18.47 -8.53 -102.45
N GLU A 633 19.34 -7.72 -101.85
CA GLU A 633 20.43 -7.03 -102.57
C GLU A 633 21.69 -7.89 -102.81
N THR A 634 21.93 -8.94 -102.02
CA THR A 634 23.06 -9.88 -102.26
C THR A 634 22.80 -10.91 -103.36
N LYS A 635 21.61 -10.93 -103.97
CA LYS A 635 21.29 -11.76 -105.15
C LYS A 635 21.45 -11.05 -106.50
N ARG A 636 22.01 -9.84 -106.50
CA ARG A 636 22.28 -9.07 -107.74
C ARG A 636 23.76 -8.88 -108.06
N ASN A 637 24.67 -9.35 -107.21
CA ASN A 637 26.11 -9.41 -107.47
C ASN A 637 26.68 -10.73 -106.91
N ASN A 638 26.38 -11.83 -107.59
CA ASN A 638 27.24 -13.02 -107.81
C ASN A 638 26.45 -14.13 -108.50
#